data_AF-A0A971U6M3-F1
#
_entry.id   AF-A0A971U6M3-F1
#
_cell.length_a   1.000
_cell.length_b   1.000
_cell.length_c   1.000
_cell.angle_alpha   90.00
_cell.angle_beta   90.00
_cell.angle_gamma   90.00
#
_symmetry.space_group_name_H-M   'P 1'
#
loop_
_entity.id
_entity.type
_entity.pdbx_description
1 polymer ?
#
loop_
_entity_poly.entity_id
_entity_poly.type
_entity_poly.pdbx_seq_one_letter_code
_entity_poly.pdbx_strand_id
1 'polypeptide(L)'
;MDFLGLLIQLIVTIIIVAIAEKISKTEVPYGWIGNIIAGLIGGWLGQILLGNTWGPSLGGVLIVQTFIGALVLIAVVKWLMKTIKARRA
;
A
#
# COMPACT_ATOMS: atom_id res chain seq x y z
N MET A 1 14.76 -14.93 -9.56
CA MET A 1 14.98 -13.72 -8.76
C MET A 1 15.97 -14.08 -7.69
N ASP A 2 17.09 -13.38 -7.66
CA ASP A 2 18.17 -13.66 -6.73
C ASP A 2 17.84 -13.04 -5.36
N PHE A 3 18.44 -13.52 -4.28
CA PHE A 3 18.20 -13.02 -2.92
C PHE A 3 18.31 -11.49 -2.81
N LEU A 4 19.27 -10.90 -3.51
CA LEU A 4 19.47 -9.45 -3.59
C LEU A 4 18.29 -8.72 -4.24
N GLY A 5 17.67 -9.31 -5.26
CA GLY A 5 16.50 -8.73 -5.93
C GLY A 5 15.28 -8.66 -5.01
N LEU A 6 15.05 -9.72 -4.22
CA LEU A 6 13.97 -9.74 -3.23
C LEU A 6 14.16 -8.69 -2.14
N LEU A 7 15.41 -8.50 -1.70
CA LEU A 7 15.77 -7.50 -0.70
C LEU A 7 15.49 -6.08 -1.20
N ILE A 8 15.87 -5.78 -2.45
CA ILE A 8 15.60 -4.49 -3.09
C ILE A 8 14.09 -4.27 -3.25
N GLN A 9 13.34 -5.26 -3.70
CA GLN A 9 11.88 -5.15 -3.84
C GLN A 9 11.20 -4.84 -2.52
N LEU A 10 11.61 -5.52 -1.45
CA LEU A 10 11.05 -5.30 -0.12
C LEU A 10 11.33 -3.88 0.37
N ILE A 11 12.58 -3.42 0.24
CA ILE A 11 12.98 -2.05 0.64
C ILE A 11 12.20 -1.01 -0.17
N VAL A 12 12.15 -1.13 -1.50
CA VAL A 12 11.44 -0.18 -2.38
C VAL A 12 9.95 -0.14 -2.04
N THR A 13 9.32 -1.29 -1.85
CA THR A 13 7.90 -1.38 -1.51
C THR A 13 7.61 -0.70 -0.17
N ILE A 14 8.41 -0.96 0.86
CA ILE A 14 8.25 -0.35 2.19
C ILE A 14 8.40 1.17 2.10
N ILE A 15 9.39 1.68 1.34
CA ILE A 15 9.59 3.13 1.16
C ILE A 15 8.37 3.77 0.49
N ILE A 16 7.85 3.19 -0.59
CA ILE A 16 6.68 3.71 -1.30
C ILE A 16 5.45 3.75 -0.39
N VAL A 17 5.23 2.66 0.36
CA VAL A 17 4.13 2.56 1.32
C VAL A 17 4.24 3.59 2.43
N ALA A 18 5.44 3.79 2.99
CA ALA A 18 5.67 4.80 4.01
C ALA A 18 5.37 6.23 3.51
N ILE A 19 5.72 6.51 2.24
CA ILE A 19 5.40 7.80 1.60
C ILE A 19 3.87 7.92 1.40
N ALA A 20 3.21 6.88 0.91
CA ALA A 20 1.75 6.85 0.72
C ALA A 20 1.01 7.07 2.05
N GLU A 21 1.45 6.42 3.11
CA GLU A 21 0.92 6.57 4.47
C GLU A 21 1.06 8.03 4.94
N LYS A 22 2.27 8.59 4.86
CA LYS A 22 2.55 9.97 5.28
C LYS A 22 1.73 11.00 4.50
N ILE A 23 1.52 10.78 3.20
CA ILE A 23 0.69 11.64 2.35
C ILE A 23 -0.80 11.50 2.69
N SER A 24 -1.26 10.26 2.89
CA SER A 24 -2.67 9.98 3.20
C SER A 24 -3.09 10.53 4.56
N LYS A 25 -2.14 10.82 5.46
CA LYS A 25 -2.34 11.23 6.87
C LYS A 25 -3.46 10.43 7.53
N THR A 26 -3.61 9.17 7.12
CA THR A 26 -4.74 8.35 7.48
C THR A 26 -4.30 7.43 8.58
N GLU A 27 -4.95 7.57 9.72
CA GLU A 27 -4.82 6.64 10.83
C GLU A 27 -5.86 5.54 10.60
N VAL A 28 -5.42 4.44 10.00
CA VAL A 28 -6.23 3.23 9.96
C VAL A 28 -6.33 2.72 11.42
N PRO A 29 -7.50 2.23 11.86
CA PRO A 29 -7.60 1.54 13.14
C PRO A 29 -6.57 0.41 13.21
N TYR A 30 -6.03 0.13 14.40
CA TYR A 30 -4.76 -0.61 14.65
C TYR A 30 -3.48 0.22 14.53
N GLY A 31 -3.59 1.54 14.33
CA GLY A 31 -2.46 2.47 14.36
C GLY A 31 -1.47 2.20 13.21
N TRP A 32 -0.17 2.32 13.51
CA TRP A 32 0.90 2.16 12.51
C TRP A 32 0.92 0.77 11.84
N ILE A 33 0.52 -0.30 12.55
CA ILE A 33 0.49 -1.67 12.00
C ILE A 33 -0.61 -1.81 10.94
N GLY A 34 -1.78 -1.22 11.20
CA GLY A 34 -2.89 -1.23 10.24
C GLY A 34 -2.52 -0.52 8.94
N ASN A 35 -1.80 0.60 9.04
CA ASN A 35 -1.32 1.35 7.89
C ASN A 35 -0.30 0.57 7.05
N ILE A 36 0.68 -0.07 7.68
CA ILE A 36 1.70 -0.87 6.97
C ILE A 36 1.03 -2.04 6.25
N ILE A 37 0.15 -2.79 6.91
CA ILE A 37 -0.52 -3.96 6.31
C ILE A 37 -1.43 -3.52 5.15
N ALA A 38 -2.25 -2.49 5.36
CA ALA A 38 -3.11 -1.95 4.31
C ALA A 38 -2.28 -1.39 3.13
N GLY A 39 -1.16 -0.72 3.41
CA GLY A 39 -0.28 -0.20 2.39
C GLY A 39 0.40 -1.29 1.58
N LEU A 40 0.91 -2.35 2.21
CA LEU A 40 1.57 -3.48 1.53
C LEU A 40 0.59 -4.26 0.65
N ILE A 41 -0.59 -4.61 1.19
CA ILE A 41 -1.62 -5.33 0.41
C ILE A 41 -2.13 -4.42 -0.71
N GLY A 42 -2.34 -3.14 -0.43
CA GLY A 42 -2.81 -2.17 -1.40
C GLY A 42 -1.81 -2.00 -2.53
N GLY A 43 -0.52 -1.90 -2.23
CA GLY A 43 0.52 -1.75 -3.23
C GLY A 43 0.63 -2.97 -4.15
N TRP A 44 0.55 -4.18 -3.60
CA TRP A 44 0.51 -5.41 -4.39
C TRP A 44 -0.73 -5.48 -5.28
N LEU A 45 -1.91 -5.19 -4.73
CA LEU A 45 -3.15 -5.12 -5.51
C LEU A 45 -3.10 -4.03 -6.58
N GLY A 46 -2.48 -2.89 -6.29
CA GLY A 46 -2.33 -1.78 -7.23
C GLY A 46 -1.56 -2.20 -8.47
N GLN A 47 -0.46 -2.94 -8.32
CA GLN A 47 0.28 -3.48 -9.46
C GLN A 47 -0.61 -4.40 -10.30
N ILE A 48 -1.27 -5.37 -9.65
CA ILE A 48 -2.14 -6.35 -10.34
C ILE A 48 -3.28 -5.66 -11.09
N LEU A 49 -3.94 -4.68 -10.47
CA LEU A 49 -5.16 -4.05 -10.99
C LEU A 49 -4.89 -2.94 -12.01
N LEU A 50 -3.84 -2.15 -11.82
CA LEU A 50 -3.50 -1.03 -12.72
C LEU A 50 -2.65 -1.47 -13.92
N GLY A 51 -2.27 -2.75 -13.95
CA GLY A 51 -1.46 -3.35 -14.99
C GLY A 51 0.03 -3.16 -14.75
N ASN A 52 0.80 -4.20 -15.09
CA ASN A 52 2.23 -4.29 -14.82
C ASN A 52 3.12 -3.68 -15.92
N THR A 53 2.52 -3.02 -16.91
CA THR A 53 3.19 -2.79 -18.21
C THR A 53 3.64 -1.36 -18.45
N TRP A 54 3.36 -0.42 -17.53
CA TRP A 54 3.64 1.00 -17.76
C TRP A 54 4.08 1.72 -16.49
N GLY A 55 5.00 2.69 -16.64
CA GLY A 55 5.49 3.51 -15.54
C GLY A 55 6.85 3.08 -14.97
N PRO A 56 7.45 3.92 -14.09
CA PRO A 56 8.79 3.68 -13.57
C PRO A 56 8.84 2.46 -12.64
N SER A 57 9.74 1.54 -12.92
CA SER A 57 10.01 0.37 -12.08
C SER A 57 11.36 0.47 -11.39
N LEU A 58 11.41 0.17 -10.09
CA LEU A 58 12.65 0.04 -9.31
C LEU A 58 12.73 -1.37 -8.73
N GLY A 59 13.75 -2.14 -9.12
CA GLY A 59 13.93 -3.51 -8.63
C GLY A 59 12.80 -4.47 -9.00
N GLY A 60 11.97 -4.15 -10.00
CA GLY A 60 10.77 -4.92 -10.35
C GLY A 60 9.51 -4.52 -9.58
N VAL A 61 9.57 -3.48 -8.74
CA VAL A 61 8.41 -2.85 -8.12
C VAL A 61 7.99 -1.64 -8.95
N LEU A 62 6.74 -1.61 -9.40
CA LEU A 62 6.19 -0.50 -10.14
C LEU A 62 5.75 0.61 -9.19
N ILE A 63 6.43 1.75 -9.23
CA ILE A 63 6.33 2.77 -8.18
C ILE A 63 4.91 3.36 -8.12
N VAL A 64 4.40 3.76 -9.28
CA VAL A 64 3.12 4.49 -9.39
C VAL A 64 1.97 3.59 -8.99
N GLN A 65 1.92 2.36 -9.51
CA GLN A 65 0.87 1.40 -9.22
C GLN A 65 0.87 1.00 -7.74
N THR A 66 2.05 0.76 -7.17
CA THR A 66 2.20 0.45 -5.74
C THR A 66 1.70 1.60 -4.89
N PHE A 67 2.06 2.83 -5.25
CA PHE A 67 1.63 4.02 -4.52
C PHE A 67 0.11 4.23 -4.57
N ILE A 68 -0.48 4.15 -5.77
CA ILE A 68 -1.93 4.33 -5.96
C ILE A 68 -2.70 3.20 -5.25
N GLY A 69 -2.26 1.96 -5.41
CA GLY A 69 -2.90 0.82 -4.76
C GLY A 69 -2.87 0.92 -3.23
N ALA A 70 -1.73 1.32 -2.66
CA ALA A 70 -1.60 1.56 -1.22
C ALA A 70 -2.57 2.64 -0.75
N LEU A 71 -2.63 3.79 -1.42
CA LEU A 71 -3.55 4.89 -1.07
C LEU A 71 -5.01 4.45 -1.12
N VAL A 72 -5.41 3.74 -2.18
CA VAL A 72 -6.79 3.27 -2.35
C VAL A 72 -7.15 2.29 -1.23
N LEU A 73 -6.30 1.30 -0.94
CA LEU A 73 -6.63 0.31 0.09
C LEU A 73 -6.67 0.94 1.49
N ILE A 74 -5.72 1.82 1.82
CA ILE A 74 -5.73 2.57 3.08
C ILE A 74 -7.05 3.33 3.25
N ALA A 75 -7.52 4.01 2.20
CA ALA A 75 -8.79 4.73 2.21
C ALA A 75 -10.00 3.79 2.36
N VAL A 76 -10.02 2.66 1.66
CA VAL A 76 -11.11 1.66 1.72
C VAL A 76 -11.18 1.04 3.12
N VAL A 77 -10.06 0.62 3.70
CA VAL A 77 -10.02 0.03 5.05
C VAL A 77 -10.51 1.05 6.09
N LYS A 78 -10.06 2.32 5.99
CA LYS A 78 -10.54 3.40 6.86
C LYS A 78 -12.06 3.54 6.78
N TRP A 79 -12.61 3.56 5.56
CA TRP A 79 -14.05 3.71 5.34
C TRP A 79 -14.84 2.51 5.88
N LEU A 80 -14.41 1.29 5.57
CA LEU A 80 -15.06 0.05 6.00
C LEU A 80 -15.14 -0.02 7.53
N MET A 81 -14.04 0.32 8.21
CA MET A 81 -13.98 0.29 9.67
C MET A 81 -14.82 1.39 10.32
N LYS A 82 -14.87 2.60 9.72
CA LYS A 82 -15.78 3.66 10.17
C LYS A 82 -17.24 3.19 10.11
N THR A 83 -17.60 2.51 9.02
CA THR A 83 -18.95 1.94 8.85
C THR A 83 -19.26 0.83 9.85
N ILE A 84 -18.31 -0.07 10.14
CA ILE A 84 -18.48 -1.14 11.15
C ILE A 84 -18.66 -0.54 12.55
N LYS A 85 -17.83 0.44 12.93
CA LYS A 85 -17.93 1.10 14.24
C LYS A 85 -19.26 1.84 14.40
N ALA A 86 -19.74 2.51 13.34
CA ALA A 86 -21.03 3.20 13.34
C ALA A 86 -22.24 2.26 13.50
N ARG A 87 -22.13 0.98 13.13
CA ARG A 87 -23.20 -0.02 13.33
C ARG A 87 -23.22 -0.64 14.73
N ARG A 88 -22.14 -0.48 15.51
CA ARG A 88 -22.02 -1.02 16.87
C ARG A 88 -22.35 -0.01 17.97
N ALA A 89 -22.53 1.26 17.62
CA ALA A 89 -22.98 2.34 18.51
C ALA A 89 -24.48 2.55 18.31
#